data_AF-A0A2T4JGR1-F1
#
_entry.id   AF-A0A2T4JGR1-F1
#
_cell.length_a   1.000
_cell.length_b   1.000
_cell.length_c   1.000
_cell.angle_alpha   90.00
_cell.angle_beta   90.00
_cell.angle_gamma   90.00
#
_symmetry.space_group_name_H-M   'P 1'
#
loop_
_entity.id
_entity.type
_entity.pdbx_description
1 polymer ?
#
loop_
_entity_poly.entity_id
_entity_poly.type
_entity_poly.pdbx_seq_one_letter_code
_entity_poly.pdbx_strand_id
1 'polypeptide(L)' 'MNPLVWLMRMSRWARNPPSPQRVKIVLGAIALAFALWGLELAGLWPDWATLDKPARPPRLP' A
#
# COMPACT_ATOMS: atom_id res chain seq x y z
N MET A 1 2.07 23.14 0.85
CA MET A 1 1.94 22.10 1.90
C MET A 1 2.21 22.77 3.24
N ASN A 2 1.29 22.70 4.20
CA ASN A 2 1.46 23.38 5.48
C ASN A 2 1.73 22.35 6.60
N PRO A 3 2.97 22.25 7.12
CA PRO A 3 3.35 21.22 8.11
C PRO A 3 2.52 21.31 9.39
N LEU A 4 2.02 22.50 9.74
CA LEU A 4 1.12 22.72 10.88
C LEU A 4 -0.17 21.89 10.78
N VAL A 5 -0.71 21.70 9.57
CA VAL A 5 -1.94 20.91 9.36
C VAL A 5 -1.69 19.43 9.67
N TRP A 6 -0.50 18.92 9.33
CA TRP A 6 -0.12 17.53 9.62
C TRP A 6 0.08 17.31 11.12
N LEU A 7 0.79 18.22 11.80
CA LEU A 7 0.99 18.18 13.25
C LEU A 7 -0.35 18.21 14.02
N MET A 8 -1.28 19.08 13.61
CA MET A 8 -2.61 19.15 14.23
C MET A 8 -3.44 17.87 14.03
N ARG A 9 -3.25 17.14 12.92
CA ARG A 9 -3.93 15.85 12.69
C ARG A 9 -3.33 14.73 13.55
N MET A 10 -2.00 14.66 13.66
CA MET A 10 -1.32 13.71 14.55
C MET A 10 -1.70 13.93 16.02
N SER A 11 -1.72 15.20 16.47
CA SER A 11 -2.14 15.53 17.83
C SER A 11 -3.59 15.11 18.12
N ARG A 12 -4.49 15.25 17.13
CA ARG A 12 -5.88 14.75 17.24
C ARG A 12 -5.95 13.23 17.35
N TRP A 13 -5.15 12.49 16.59
CA TRP A 13 -5.07 11.04 16.70
C TRP A 13 -4.62 10.57 18.09
N ALA A 14 -3.65 11.27 18.71
CA ALA A 14 -3.19 10.92 20.06
C ALA A 14 -4.27 11.15 21.13
N ARG A 15 -5.11 12.19 20.98
CA ARG A 15 -6.17 12.55 21.95
C ARG A 15 -7.49 11.84 21.70
N ASN A 16 -7.84 11.59 20.45
CA ASN A 16 -9.06 10.93 20.03
C ASN A 16 -8.72 9.95 18.90
N PRO A 17 -8.20 8.77 19.26
CA PRO A 17 -7.76 7.81 18.27
C PRO A 17 -8.96 7.32 17.44
N PRO A 18 -8.75 7.07 16.14
CA PRO A 18 -9.77 6.40 15.33
C PRO A 18 -10.10 5.03 15.92
N SER A 19 -11.33 4.56 15.67
CA SER A 19 -11.81 3.25 16.14
C SER A 19 -10.74 2.15 15.92
N PRO A 20 -10.46 1.31 16.94
CA PRO A 20 -9.50 0.23 16.82
C PRO A 20 -9.77 -0.72 15.64
N GLN A 21 -11.03 -0.88 15.24
CA GLN A 21 -11.38 -1.67 14.06
C GLN A 21 -10.81 -1.07 12.77
N ARG A 22 -10.89 0.26 12.60
CA ARG A 22 -10.33 0.94 11.42
C ARG A 22 -8.81 0.79 11.38
N VAL A 23 -8.15 0.93 12.53
CA VAL A 23 -6.69 0.75 12.65
C VAL A 23 -6.28 -0.66 12.27
N LYS A 24 -7.00 -1.70 12.75
CA LYS A 24 -6.74 -3.10 12.41
C LYS A 24 -6.89 -3.37 10.91
N ILE A 25 -7.92 -2.81 10.26
CA ILE A 25 -8.12 -2.96 8.81
C ILE A 25 -6.93 -2.38 8.05
N VAL A 26 -6.52 -1.15 8.38
CA VAL A 26 -5.41 -0.47 7.71
C VAL A 26 -4.09 -1.22 7.96
N LEU A 27 -3.81 -1.61 9.20
CA LEU A 27 -2.62 -2.41 9.53
C LEU A 27 -2.63 -3.76 8.83
N GLY A 28 -3.78 -4.44 8.76
CA GLY A 28 -3.93 -5.70 8.03
C GLY A 28 -3.68 -5.53 6.53
N ALA A 29 -4.20 -4.46 5.92
CA ALA A 29 -3.94 -4.16 4.51
C ALA A 29 -2.46 -3.85 4.24
N ILE A 30 -1.81 -3.08 5.12
CA ILE A 30 -0.37 -2.80 5.04
C ILE A 30 0.44 -4.09 5.19
N ALA A 31 0.12 -4.92 6.18
CA ALA A 31 0.78 -6.21 6.40
C ALA A 31 0.63 -7.13 5.19
N LEU A 32 -0.57 -7.18 4.60
CA LEU A 32 -0.82 -7.95 3.37
C LEU A 32 0.02 -7.41 2.20
N ALA A 33 0.08 -6.09 2.00
CA ALA A 33 0.90 -5.50 0.96
C ALA A 33 2.39 -5.85 1.13
N PHE A 34 2.91 -5.78 2.36
CA PHE A 34 4.30 -6.19 2.64
C PHE A 34 4.52 -7.69 2.48
N ALA A 35 3.56 -8.54 2.84
CA ALA A 35 3.66 -9.97 2.63
C ALA A 35 3.73 -10.31 1.13
N LEU A 36 2.89 -9.69 0.30
CA LEU A 36 2.93 -9.86 -1.15
C LEU A 36 4.25 -9.37 -1.74
N TRP A 37 4.71 -8.19 -1.32
CA TRP A 37 6.01 -7.66 -1.76
C TRP A 37 7.18 -8.56 -1.34
N GLY A 38 7.14 -9.13 -0.13
CA GLY A 38 8.13 -10.09 0.35
C GLY A 38 8.10 -11.41 -0.44
N LEU A 39 6.91 -11.90 -0.82
CA LEU A 39 6.76 -13.08 -1.67
C LEU A 39 7.33 -12.87 -3.07
N GLU A 40 7.09 -11.70 -3.67
CA GLU A 40 7.68 -11.29 -4.95
C GLU A 40 9.22 -11.29 -4.85
N LEU A 41 9.77 -10.66 -3.80
CA LEU A 41 11.22 -10.58 -3.62
C LEU A 41 11.86 -11.95 -3.34
N ALA A 42 11.14 -12.85 -2.69
CA ALA A 42 11.57 -14.23 -2.43
C ALA A 42 11.49 -15.13 -3.67
N GLY A 43 10.96 -14.66 -4.80
CA GLY A 43 10.75 -15.47 -6.00
C GLY A 43 9.70 -16.57 -5.82
N LEU A 44 8.85 -16.47 -4.80
CA LEU A 44 7.75 -17.41 -4.53
C LEU A 44 6.45 -17.00 -5.22
N TRP A 45 6.51 -15.94 -6.05
CA TRP A 45 5.35 -15.47 -6.77
C TRP A 45 4.96 -16.46 -7.86
N PRO A 46 3.69 -16.88 -7.91
CA PRO A 46 3.27 -17.87 -8.88
C PRO A 46 3.05 -17.24 -10.26
N ASP A 47 3.36 -18.00 -11.31
CA ASP A 47 3.27 -17.54 -12.70
C ASP A 47 1.86 -17.07 -13.10
N TRP A 48 0.81 -17.69 -12.56
CA TRP A 48 -0.58 -17.31 -12.83
C TRP A 48 -0.95 -15.93 -12.25
N ALA A 49 -0.19 -15.42 -11.28
CA ALA A 49 -0.41 -14.13 -10.65
C ALA A 49 0.51 -13.05 -11.23
N THR A 50 1.29 -13.35 -12.26
CA THR A 50 2.17 -12.40 -12.93
C THR A 50 1.40 -11.65 -14.01
N LEU A 51 1.59 -10.34 -14.09
CA LEU A 51 0.98 -9.54 -15.15
C LEU A 51 1.76 -9.73 -16.46
N ASP A 52 1.08 -10.10 -17.54
CA ASP A 52 1.67 -10.07 -18.87
C ASP A 52 2.06 -8.64 -19.23
N LYS A 53 3.32 -8.44 -19.62
CA LYS A 53 3.79 -7.14 -20.12
C LYS A 53 2.97 -6.78 -21.36
N PRO A 54 2.22 -5.66 -21.38
CA PRO A 54 1.53 -5.24 -22.59
C PRO A 54 2.58 -5.00 -23.68
N ALA A 55 2.39 -5.65 -24.83
CA ALA A 55 3.21 -5.40 -26.00
C ALA A 55 3.16 -3.90 -26.30
N ARG A 56 4.33 -3.24 -26.33
CA ARG A 56 4.43 -1.83 -26.68
C ARG A 56 3.74 -1.67 -28.06
N PRO A 57 2.72 -0.81 -28.21
CA PRO A 57 2.08 -0.65 -29.51
C PRO A 57 3.15 -0.19 -30.51
N PRO A 58 3.18 -0.76 -31.73
CA PRO A 58 4.14 -0.37 -32.75
C PRO A 58 4.04 1.14 -32.97
N ARG A 59 5.19 1.83 -32.94
CA ARG A 59 5.24 3.25 -33.28
C ARG A 59 4.93 3.35 -34.77
N LEU A 60 3.74 3.86 -35.11
CA LEU A 60 3.42 4.19 -36.49
C LEU A 60 4.31 5.39 -36.91
N PRO A 61 4.89 5.35 -38.12
CA PRO A 61 5.74 6.43 -38.64
C PRO A 61 4.96 7.73 -38.87
#